data_AF-A0A6B2G4U8-F1
#
_entry.id   AF-A0A6B2G4U8-F1
#
_cell.length_a   1.000
_cell.length_b   1.000
_cell.length_c   1.000
_cell.angle_alpha   90.00
_cell.angle_beta   90.00
_cell.angle_gamma   90.00
#
_symmetry.space_group_name_H-M   'P 1'
#
loop_
_entity.id
_entity.type
_entity.pdbx_description
1 polymer ?
#
loop_
_entity_poly.entity_id
_entity_poly.type
_entity_poly.pdbx_seq_one_letter_code
_entity_poly.pdbx_strand_id
1 'polypeptide(L)'
;LIKIGGRTYNIISQNVYNSMSAFTHDFYKNEQLIVGIPFLIAFHFYYNQKFLFLILETLAIVLERREEDNFETVFQTITSVSRVLFEYSSLFTTHEEASMANYTIRAMISVQTLSFIASRFSYISGVFDSIISIIHQCFMRPISIMDRHIVNQMTHIMLSKQSATSYSSVMDPFKKLIISKACDTSFEASESEPLFEYPCMAIIYHLEVVAANLQAFTLKFRFMQDMLEIYIQLCFAFRKTSKTSIKANYLAIFINFVIKALSCVMQRIGRIVDMTSQTQQLFKNFWVCLVVMGSVNIAQNSTDILEYYKKISTFSPPLVVDHLRSDLRYNTSIEDNSLDPGDLSVTKNLLIDCLECKNQSEISNIILRLPALHVVFLTAIFEQESLAVE
;
A
#
# COMPACT_ATOMS: atom_id res chain seq x y z
N LEU A 1 -37.20 8.98 23.63
CA LEU A 1 -36.94 8.44 24.99
C LEU A 1 -36.28 7.08 24.85
N ILE A 2 -35.07 6.88 25.36
CA ILE A 2 -34.40 5.57 25.37
C ILE A 2 -34.34 5.05 26.81
N LYS A 3 -34.66 3.77 27.04
CA LYS A 3 -34.63 3.15 28.37
C LYS A 3 -33.43 2.20 28.49
N ILE A 4 -32.48 2.50 29.39
CA ILE A 4 -31.27 1.67 29.63
C ILE A 4 -31.10 1.51 31.14
N GLY A 5 -30.92 0.27 31.62
CA GLY A 5 -30.71 -0.02 33.05
C GLY A 5 -31.84 0.47 33.97
N GLY A 6 -33.10 0.45 33.49
CA GLY A 6 -34.26 0.91 34.25
C GLY A 6 -34.52 2.43 34.24
N ARG A 7 -33.61 3.25 33.70
CA ARG A 7 -33.79 4.71 33.57
C ARG A 7 -34.20 5.11 32.16
N THR A 8 -35.00 6.17 32.05
CA THR A 8 -35.56 6.68 30.78
C THR A 8 -34.91 8.02 30.44
N TYR A 9 -34.19 8.09 29.33
CA TYR A 9 -33.48 9.29 28.87
C TYR A 9 -34.26 10.00 27.77
N ASN A 10 -34.59 11.28 27.99
CA ASN A 10 -35.33 12.08 27.02
C ASN A 10 -34.36 12.80 26.08
N ILE A 11 -34.11 12.21 24.92
CA ILE A 11 -33.22 12.77 23.90
C ILE A 11 -34.11 13.39 22.82
N ILE A 12 -34.59 14.60 23.08
CA ILE A 12 -35.17 15.49 22.06
C ILE A 12 -34.40 16.81 22.13
N SER A 13 -33.98 17.26 20.95
CA SER A 13 -33.26 18.47 20.51
C SER A 13 -32.75 19.51 21.54
N GLN A 14 -31.54 20.01 21.25
CA GLN A 14 -30.82 21.17 21.79
C GLN A 14 -29.93 21.04 23.04
N ASN A 15 -30.12 20.08 23.94
CA ASN A 15 -29.26 19.94 25.14
C ASN A 15 -28.44 18.64 25.19
N VAL A 16 -27.91 18.20 24.05
CA VAL A 16 -27.11 16.98 23.93
C VAL A 16 -25.83 17.03 24.80
N TYR A 17 -25.21 18.20 24.97
CA TYR A 17 -23.99 18.35 25.77
C TYR A 17 -24.21 18.06 27.26
N ASN A 18 -25.31 18.56 27.84
CA ASN A 18 -25.64 18.33 29.25
C ASN A 18 -26.13 16.90 29.49
N SER A 19 -26.86 16.32 28.53
CA SER A 19 -27.26 14.92 28.57
C SER A 19 -26.06 13.98 28.40
N MET A 20 -25.06 14.32 27.58
CA MET A 20 -23.82 13.56 27.46
C MET A 20 -22.94 13.70 28.70
N SER A 21 -22.85 14.88 29.31
CA SER A 21 -22.13 15.10 30.58
C SER A 21 -22.75 14.33 31.74
N ALA A 22 -24.09 14.33 31.85
CA ALA A 22 -24.80 13.51 32.82
C ALA A 22 -24.68 12.02 32.51
N PHE A 23 -24.70 11.63 31.24
CA PHE A 23 -24.52 10.25 30.80
C PHE A 23 -23.09 9.76 31.04
N THR A 24 -22.04 10.53 30.74
CA THR A 24 -20.65 10.18 31.07
C THR A 24 -20.48 10.07 32.57
N HIS A 25 -21.08 10.97 33.35
CA HIS A 25 -21.06 10.91 34.82
C HIS A 25 -21.78 9.66 35.38
N ASP A 26 -22.92 9.24 34.83
CA ASP A 26 -23.62 8.00 35.22
C ASP A 26 -22.92 6.73 34.66
N PHE A 27 -22.24 6.84 33.51
CA PHE A 27 -21.43 5.78 32.89
C PHE A 27 -20.19 5.44 33.72
N TYR A 28 -19.59 6.43 34.40
CA TYR A 28 -18.53 6.21 35.39
C TYR A 28 -18.97 5.40 36.61
N LYS A 29 -20.27 5.27 36.88
CA LYS A 29 -20.80 4.64 38.10
C LYS A 29 -21.34 3.22 37.94
N ASN A 30 -21.70 2.78 36.73
CA ASN A 30 -22.45 1.53 36.53
C ASN A 30 -21.79 0.58 35.52
N GLU A 31 -21.41 -0.60 35.99
CA GLU A 31 -20.72 -1.66 35.24
C GLU A 31 -21.55 -2.26 34.09
N GLN A 32 -22.88 -2.12 34.09
CA GLN A 32 -23.81 -2.82 33.18
C GLN A 32 -24.12 -2.10 31.86
N LEU A 33 -23.50 -0.95 31.56
CA LEU A 33 -23.87 -0.10 30.41
C LEU A 33 -23.14 -0.41 29.09
N ILE A 34 -22.25 -1.42 29.07
CA ILE A 34 -21.50 -1.85 27.87
C ILE A 34 -22.43 -2.22 26.70
N VAL A 35 -23.62 -2.75 27.01
CA VAL A 35 -24.62 -3.18 26.00
C VAL A 35 -25.30 -1.99 25.29
N GLY A 36 -25.25 -0.77 25.86
CA GLY A 36 -25.91 0.42 25.31
C GLY A 36 -25.07 1.27 24.36
N ILE A 37 -23.75 1.02 24.32
CA ILE A 37 -22.78 1.78 23.51
C ILE A 37 -23.03 1.64 22.01
N PRO A 38 -23.21 0.43 21.45
CA PRO A 38 -23.59 0.26 20.05
C PRO A 38 -24.89 0.99 19.70
N PHE A 39 -25.83 1.02 20.65
CA PHE A 39 -27.15 1.64 20.49
C PHE A 39 -27.08 3.18 20.48
N LEU A 40 -26.20 3.78 21.28
CA LEU A 40 -25.95 5.23 21.28
C LEU A 40 -25.21 5.69 20.03
N ILE A 41 -24.22 4.90 19.59
CA ILE A 41 -23.52 5.11 18.32
C ILE A 41 -24.55 5.05 17.18
N ALA A 42 -25.38 4.00 17.12
CA ALA A 42 -26.44 3.86 16.12
C ALA A 42 -27.48 4.99 16.15
N PHE A 43 -27.90 5.41 17.36
CA PHE A 43 -28.88 6.49 17.55
C PHE A 43 -28.34 7.87 17.12
N HIS A 44 -27.07 8.17 17.38
CA HIS A 44 -26.46 9.42 16.93
C HIS A 44 -26.05 9.42 15.47
N PHE A 45 -25.66 8.26 14.91
CA PHE A 45 -25.56 8.11 13.46
C PHE A 45 -26.89 8.45 12.77
N TYR A 46 -28.03 8.13 13.38
CA TYR A 46 -29.34 8.44 12.82
C TYR A 46 -29.70 9.94 12.89
N TYR A 47 -29.31 10.67 13.96
CA TYR A 47 -29.83 12.02 14.23
C TYR A 47 -28.82 13.19 14.21
N ASN A 48 -27.51 13.01 14.38
CA ASN A 48 -26.59 14.16 14.43
C ASN A 48 -25.11 13.83 14.16
N GLN A 49 -24.56 14.37 13.07
CA GLN A 49 -23.19 14.09 12.58
C GLN A 49 -22.07 14.70 13.43
N LYS A 50 -22.33 15.78 14.18
CA LYS A 50 -21.31 16.57 14.89
C LYS A 50 -20.72 15.92 16.15
N PHE A 51 -21.36 14.88 16.70
CA PHE A 51 -21.01 14.32 18.01
C PHE A 51 -20.37 12.94 17.96
N LEU A 52 -20.27 12.33 16.77
CA LEU A 52 -19.77 10.97 16.61
C LEU A 52 -18.29 10.85 17.01
N PHE A 53 -17.46 11.81 16.58
CA PHE A 53 -16.04 11.85 16.95
C PHE A 53 -15.86 11.98 18.47
N LEU A 54 -16.62 12.87 19.11
CA LEU A 54 -16.57 13.06 20.56
C LEU A 54 -17.01 11.81 21.32
N ILE A 55 -18.06 11.11 20.85
CA ILE A 55 -18.51 9.85 21.45
C ILE A 55 -17.42 8.78 21.37
N LEU A 56 -16.79 8.65 20.20
CA LEU A 56 -15.80 7.59 19.95
C LEU A 56 -14.46 7.90 20.64
N GLU A 57 -14.07 9.16 20.75
CA GLU A 57 -12.93 9.63 21.55
C GLU A 57 -13.19 9.43 23.05
N THR A 58 -14.39 9.76 23.53
CA THR A 58 -14.81 9.47 24.90
C THR A 58 -14.85 7.96 25.15
N LEU A 59 -15.23 7.16 24.16
CA LEU A 59 -15.21 5.71 24.26
C LEU A 59 -13.80 5.17 24.44
N ALA A 60 -12.85 5.67 23.65
CA ALA A 60 -11.45 5.31 23.76
C ALA A 60 -10.89 5.69 25.15
N ILE A 61 -11.22 6.89 25.65
CA ILE A 61 -10.81 7.34 27.00
C ILE A 61 -11.41 6.43 28.09
N VAL A 62 -12.66 5.98 27.96
CA VAL A 62 -13.27 5.10 28.97
C VAL A 62 -12.75 3.67 28.88
N LEU A 63 -12.49 3.17 27.67
CA LEU A 63 -11.86 1.86 27.48
C LEU A 63 -10.44 1.87 28.09
N GLU A 64 -9.69 2.95 27.90
CA GLU A 64 -8.37 3.15 28.53
C GLU A 64 -8.45 3.14 30.06
N ARG A 65 -9.48 3.76 30.65
CA ARG A 65 -9.68 3.74 32.13
C ARG A 65 -10.14 2.38 32.69
N ARG A 66 -10.69 1.47 31.86
CA ARG A 66 -11.15 0.13 32.29
C ARG A 66 -10.15 -1.00 32.02
N GLU A 67 -8.99 -0.69 31.43
CA GLU A 67 -7.91 -1.67 31.23
C GLU A 67 -7.36 -2.25 32.53
N GLU A 68 -7.49 -1.53 33.63
CA GLU A 68 -6.98 -1.96 34.93
C GLU A 68 -7.81 -3.11 35.55
N ASP A 69 -9.06 -3.33 35.09
CA ASP A 69 -10.00 -4.23 35.79
C ASP A 69 -10.46 -5.46 34.98
N ASN A 70 -10.59 -5.42 33.64
CA ASN A 70 -11.13 -6.58 32.88
C ASN A 70 -10.87 -6.59 31.34
N PHE A 71 -9.74 -7.16 30.91
CA PHE A 71 -9.30 -7.24 29.50
C PHE A 71 -10.31 -7.87 28.53
N GLU A 72 -11.00 -8.95 28.93
CA GLU A 72 -11.96 -9.68 28.07
C GLU A 72 -13.14 -8.79 27.65
N THR A 73 -13.64 -7.97 28.59
CA THR A 73 -14.77 -7.07 28.34
C THR A 73 -14.39 -5.89 27.45
N VAL A 74 -13.17 -5.37 27.58
CA VAL A 74 -12.61 -4.32 26.72
C VAL A 74 -12.50 -4.83 25.28
N PHE A 75 -11.96 -6.04 25.10
CA PHE A 75 -11.87 -6.71 23.79
C PHE A 75 -13.25 -6.84 23.13
N GLN A 76 -14.22 -7.44 23.81
CA GLN A 76 -15.58 -7.64 23.28
C GLN A 76 -16.27 -6.32 22.92
N THR A 77 -16.06 -5.28 23.74
CA THR A 77 -16.62 -3.94 23.48
C THR A 77 -16.02 -3.35 22.20
N ILE A 78 -14.68 -3.39 22.06
CA ILE A 78 -14.00 -2.91 20.87
C ILE A 78 -14.48 -3.68 19.63
N THR A 79 -14.54 -5.01 19.67
CA THR A 79 -15.00 -5.82 18.54
C THR A 79 -16.44 -5.49 18.14
N SER A 80 -17.34 -5.31 19.12
CA SER A 80 -18.74 -4.95 18.85
C SER A 80 -18.89 -3.57 18.21
N VAL A 81 -18.14 -2.57 18.70
CA VAL A 81 -18.12 -1.22 18.13
C VAL A 81 -17.53 -1.27 16.73
N SER A 82 -16.44 -2.00 16.53
CA SER A 82 -15.81 -2.15 15.21
C SER A 82 -16.76 -2.78 14.19
N ARG A 83 -17.55 -3.78 14.61
CA ARG A 83 -18.57 -4.41 13.75
C ARG A 83 -19.70 -3.44 13.38
N VAL A 84 -20.20 -2.66 14.32
CA VAL A 84 -21.22 -1.65 14.03
C VAL A 84 -20.68 -0.58 13.08
N LEU A 85 -19.47 -0.08 13.32
CA LEU A 85 -18.80 0.87 12.42
C LEU A 85 -18.62 0.29 11.01
N PHE A 86 -18.32 -1.01 10.90
CA PHE A 86 -18.23 -1.71 9.62
C PHE A 86 -19.59 -1.82 8.92
N GLU A 87 -20.66 -2.23 9.62
CA GLU A 87 -22.01 -2.31 9.06
C GLU A 87 -22.46 -0.94 8.53
N TYR A 88 -22.20 0.14 9.26
CA TYR A 88 -22.46 1.50 8.77
C TYR A 88 -21.62 1.87 7.55
N SER A 89 -20.36 1.43 7.48
CA SER A 89 -19.54 1.62 6.28
C SER A 89 -20.01 0.81 5.07
N SER A 90 -20.84 -0.22 5.29
CA SER A 90 -21.35 -1.12 4.25
C SER A 90 -22.63 -0.67 3.57
N LEU A 91 -23.36 0.29 4.15
CA LEU A 91 -24.62 0.83 3.60
C LEU A 91 -24.42 1.76 2.37
N PHE A 92 -23.22 1.78 1.79
CA PHE A 92 -22.85 2.65 0.66
C PHE A 92 -23.50 2.31 -0.68
N THR A 93 -24.17 1.17 -0.78
CA THR A 93 -24.56 0.62 -2.08
C THR A 93 -26.03 0.82 -2.44
N THR A 94 -26.86 1.51 -1.64
CA THR A 94 -28.33 1.41 -1.79
C THR A 94 -29.16 2.71 -1.80
N HIS A 95 -28.60 3.93 -1.73
CA HIS A 95 -29.44 5.13 -1.54
C HIS A 95 -29.13 6.35 -2.44
N GLU A 96 -30.19 7.14 -2.68
CA GLU A 96 -30.29 8.32 -3.55
C GLU A 96 -29.19 9.39 -3.32
N GLU A 97 -28.85 10.11 -4.40
CA GLU A 97 -27.68 11.01 -4.56
C GLU A 97 -27.53 12.08 -3.47
N ALA A 98 -28.62 12.64 -2.93
CA ALA A 98 -28.55 13.64 -1.85
C ALA A 98 -28.18 13.05 -0.48
N SER A 99 -28.41 11.74 -0.28
CA SER A 99 -28.01 11.02 0.93
C SER A 99 -26.57 10.49 0.88
N MET A 100 -26.01 10.35 -0.34
CA MET A 100 -24.68 9.78 -0.56
C MET A 100 -23.55 10.56 0.12
N ALA A 101 -23.60 11.90 0.13
CA ALA A 101 -22.59 12.72 0.81
C ALA A 101 -22.58 12.48 2.33
N ASN A 102 -23.76 12.32 2.93
CA ASN A 102 -23.93 12.06 4.36
C ASN A 102 -23.48 10.64 4.74
N TYR A 103 -23.76 9.64 3.90
CA TYR A 103 -23.21 8.29 4.08
C TYR A 103 -21.69 8.27 3.89
N THR A 104 -21.18 9.04 2.91
CA THR A 104 -19.75 9.22 2.63
C THR A 104 -18.98 9.68 3.87
N ILE A 105 -19.44 10.79 4.47
CA ILE A 105 -18.85 11.34 5.68
C ILE A 105 -18.94 10.34 6.85
N ARG A 106 -20.07 9.64 6.99
CA ARG A 106 -20.27 8.66 8.07
C ARG A 106 -19.26 7.52 8.01
N ALA A 107 -19.03 6.92 6.85
CA ALA A 107 -18.04 5.84 6.78
C ALA A 107 -16.60 6.35 6.86
N MET A 108 -16.29 7.55 6.36
CA MET A 108 -14.97 8.14 6.61
C MET A 108 -14.71 8.26 8.11
N ILE A 109 -15.66 8.80 8.88
CA ILE A 109 -15.52 8.88 10.35
C ILE A 109 -15.42 7.48 10.97
N SER A 110 -16.20 6.50 10.50
CA SER A 110 -16.11 5.11 10.97
C SER A 110 -14.72 4.52 10.77
N VAL A 111 -14.16 4.63 9.56
CA VAL A 111 -12.85 4.09 9.21
C VAL A 111 -11.73 4.83 9.95
N GLN A 112 -11.83 6.16 10.09
CA GLN A 112 -10.90 6.95 10.91
C GLN A 112 -10.92 6.52 12.37
N THR A 113 -12.11 6.28 12.92
CA THR A 113 -12.24 5.82 14.31
C THR A 113 -11.65 4.44 14.50
N LEU A 114 -11.97 3.50 13.59
CA LEU A 114 -11.39 2.16 13.60
C LEU A 114 -9.86 2.24 13.62
N SER A 115 -9.29 3.14 12.83
CA SER A 115 -7.84 3.34 12.75
C SER A 115 -7.24 3.93 14.01
N PHE A 116 -7.95 4.88 14.65
CA PHE A 116 -7.58 5.40 15.95
C PHE A 116 -7.60 4.32 17.03
N ILE A 117 -8.66 3.49 17.08
CA ILE A 117 -8.77 2.36 18.00
C ILE A 117 -7.65 1.34 17.75
N ALA A 118 -7.40 0.97 16.49
CA ALA A 118 -6.34 0.04 16.13
C ALA A 118 -4.97 0.56 16.56
N SER A 119 -4.67 1.83 16.28
CA SER A 119 -3.43 2.48 16.72
C SER A 119 -3.30 2.44 18.25
N ARG A 120 -4.34 2.87 18.96
CA ARG A 120 -4.32 3.05 20.42
C ARG A 120 -4.30 1.75 21.20
N PHE A 121 -5.11 0.75 20.82
CA PHE A 121 -5.32 -0.51 21.55
C PHE A 121 -4.58 -1.71 20.94
N SER A 122 -3.60 -1.46 20.08
CA SER A 122 -2.85 -2.51 19.39
C SER A 122 -1.99 -3.41 20.29
N TYR A 123 -1.87 -3.13 21.59
CA TYR A 123 -1.27 -4.05 22.57
C TYR A 123 -2.25 -5.12 23.05
N ILE A 124 -3.56 -4.93 22.86
CA ILE A 124 -4.57 -5.95 23.12
C ILE A 124 -4.52 -6.97 21.98
N SER A 125 -4.24 -8.23 22.34
CA SER A 125 -4.17 -9.33 21.39
C SER A 125 -5.46 -9.44 20.57
N GLY A 126 -5.33 -9.62 19.25
CA GLY A 126 -6.45 -9.83 18.33
C GLY A 126 -7.26 -8.59 17.93
N VAL A 127 -7.23 -7.49 18.70
CA VAL A 127 -7.96 -6.25 18.36
C VAL A 127 -7.42 -5.65 17.06
N PHE A 128 -6.11 -5.53 16.99
CA PHE A 128 -5.41 -4.97 15.85
C PHE A 128 -5.71 -5.74 14.56
N ASP A 129 -5.54 -7.06 14.58
CA ASP A 129 -5.77 -7.90 13.40
C ASP A 129 -7.23 -7.92 12.98
N SER A 130 -8.17 -7.89 13.93
CA SER A 130 -9.61 -7.81 13.66
C SER A 130 -9.97 -6.51 12.94
N ILE A 131 -9.45 -5.37 13.43
CA ILE A 131 -9.74 -4.07 12.83
C ILE A 131 -9.06 -3.93 11.46
N ILE A 132 -7.82 -4.39 11.31
CA ILE A 132 -7.13 -4.38 10.02
C ILE A 132 -7.88 -5.24 8.99
N SER A 133 -8.38 -6.42 9.39
CA SER A 133 -9.23 -7.25 8.52
C SER A 133 -10.50 -6.51 8.08
N ILE A 134 -11.14 -5.77 8.99
CA ILE A 134 -12.33 -4.95 8.68
C ILE A 134 -11.99 -3.84 7.68
N ILE A 135 -10.90 -3.10 7.91
CA ILE A 135 -10.46 -2.01 7.03
C ILE A 135 -10.11 -2.55 5.63
N HIS A 136 -9.45 -3.71 5.55
CA HIS A 136 -9.20 -4.38 4.26
C HIS A 136 -10.49 -4.80 3.55
N GLN A 137 -11.47 -5.35 4.27
CA GLN A 137 -12.76 -5.69 3.68
C GLN A 137 -13.49 -4.46 3.12
N CYS A 138 -13.36 -3.29 3.76
CA CYS A 138 -13.88 -2.04 3.21
C CYS A 138 -13.19 -1.65 1.89
N PHE A 139 -11.88 -1.86 1.78
CA PHE A 139 -11.11 -1.53 0.58
C PHE A 139 -11.36 -2.49 -0.59
N MET A 140 -11.68 -3.76 -0.32
CA MET A 140 -11.94 -4.78 -1.34
C MET A 140 -13.30 -4.62 -2.06
N ARG A 141 -14.08 -3.59 -1.73
CA ARG A 141 -15.35 -3.25 -2.40
C ARG A 141 -15.10 -2.55 -3.75
N PRO A 142 -16.12 -2.45 -4.64
CA PRO A 142 -16.00 -1.70 -5.89
C PRO A 142 -15.52 -0.27 -5.65
N ILE A 143 -14.75 0.27 -6.61
CA ILE A 143 -14.00 1.53 -6.50
C ILE A 143 -14.87 2.64 -5.91
N SER A 144 -14.39 3.25 -4.83
CA SER A 144 -15.12 4.26 -4.07
C SER A 144 -14.24 5.47 -3.78
N ILE A 145 -14.88 6.63 -3.62
CA ILE A 145 -14.26 7.86 -3.08
C ILE A 145 -13.61 7.58 -1.70
N MET A 146 -14.07 6.55 -0.99
CA MET A 146 -13.51 6.11 0.29
C MET A 146 -12.10 5.51 0.19
N ASP A 147 -11.67 5.02 -0.97
CA ASP A 147 -10.40 4.28 -1.12
C ASP A 147 -9.22 5.12 -0.66
N ARG A 148 -9.23 6.42 -0.98
CA ARG A 148 -8.23 7.39 -0.48
C ARG A 148 -8.21 7.50 1.02
N HIS A 149 -9.38 7.59 1.65
CA HIS A 149 -9.47 7.72 3.09
C HIS A 149 -9.04 6.44 3.81
N ILE A 150 -9.46 5.27 3.31
CA ILE A 150 -9.07 3.96 3.84
C ILE A 150 -7.56 3.77 3.78
N VAL A 151 -6.94 4.10 2.65
CA VAL A 151 -5.49 3.98 2.46
C VAL A 151 -4.73 4.95 3.38
N ASN A 152 -5.19 6.19 3.51
CA ASN A 152 -4.62 7.14 4.47
C ASN A 152 -4.69 6.60 5.91
N GLN A 153 -5.83 6.04 6.29
CA GLN A 153 -6.04 5.43 7.60
C GLN A 153 -5.11 4.23 7.85
N MET A 154 -4.95 3.33 6.87
CA MET A 154 -3.97 2.24 6.94
C MET A 154 -2.54 2.77 7.12
N THR A 155 -2.20 3.86 6.43
CA THR A 155 -0.91 4.58 6.61
C THR A 155 -0.71 5.01 8.05
N HIS A 156 -1.72 5.65 8.64
CA HIS A 156 -1.66 6.14 10.01
C HIS A 156 -1.45 5.01 11.01
N ILE A 157 -2.15 3.90 10.85
CA ILE A 157 -1.99 2.72 11.71
C ILE A 157 -0.56 2.17 11.61
N MET A 158 -0.02 2.06 10.40
CA MET A 158 1.33 1.54 10.21
C MET A 158 2.40 2.47 10.80
N LEU A 159 2.25 3.78 10.62
CA LEU A 159 3.21 4.79 11.06
C LEU A 159 3.12 5.14 12.55
N SER A 160 2.00 4.88 13.23
CA SER A 160 1.86 5.19 14.65
C SER A 160 2.65 4.23 15.54
N LYS A 161 2.65 2.93 15.21
CA LYS A 161 3.35 1.91 15.99
C LYS A 161 4.77 1.65 15.52
N GLN A 162 4.99 1.67 14.20
CA GLN A 162 6.27 1.32 13.59
C GLN A 162 6.91 0.05 14.18
N SER A 163 6.10 -0.99 14.42
CA SER A 163 6.58 -2.32 14.78
C SER A 163 6.55 -3.25 13.56
N ALA A 164 7.40 -4.28 13.55
CA ALA A 164 7.42 -5.26 12.46
C ALA A 164 6.05 -5.96 12.28
N THR A 165 5.35 -6.24 13.38
CA THR A 165 4.01 -6.84 13.36
C THR A 165 2.99 -5.88 12.75
N SER A 166 2.94 -4.64 13.21
CA SER A 166 2.03 -3.60 12.69
C SER A 166 2.26 -3.33 11.21
N TYR A 167 3.53 -3.30 10.80
CA TYR A 167 3.91 -3.16 9.41
C TYR A 167 3.40 -4.33 8.58
N SER A 168 3.66 -5.58 9.00
CA SER A 168 3.26 -6.78 8.24
C SER A 168 1.75 -6.85 8.04
N SER A 169 0.98 -6.64 9.12
CA SER A 169 -0.48 -6.77 9.06
C SER A 169 -1.11 -5.78 8.10
N VAL A 170 -0.52 -4.59 7.93
CA VAL A 170 -1.01 -3.56 6.99
C VAL A 170 -0.42 -3.76 5.59
N MET A 171 0.90 -3.89 5.50
CA MET A 171 1.61 -3.89 4.23
C MET A 171 1.37 -5.17 3.42
N ASP A 172 1.34 -6.35 4.04
CA ASP A 172 1.23 -7.61 3.27
C ASP A 172 -0.11 -7.70 2.50
N PRO A 173 -1.27 -7.34 3.09
CA PRO A 173 -2.51 -7.27 2.32
C PRO A 173 -2.54 -6.09 1.35
N PHE A 174 -1.91 -4.97 1.71
CA PHE A 174 -1.78 -3.80 0.81
C PHE A 174 -0.96 -4.12 -0.44
N LYS A 175 0.12 -4.91 -0.34
CA LYS A 175 0.87 -5.42 -1.51
C LYS A 175 -0.04 -6.19 -2.45
N LYS A 176 -0.74 -7.20 -1.92
CA LYS A 176 -1.66 -8.05 -2.70
C LYS A 176 -2.71 -7.23 -3.43
N LEU A 177 -3.20 -6.20 -2.76
CA LEU A 177 -4.20 -5.28 -3.27
C LEU A 177 -3.67 -4.39 -4.39
N ILE A 178 -2.47 -3.81 -4.25
CA ILE A 178 -1.81 -3.05 -5.32
C ILE A 178 -1.72 -3.93 -6.57
N ILE A 179 -1.23 -5.16 -6.41
CA ILE A 179 -1.06 -6.11 -7.50
C ILE A 179 -2.43 -6.48 -8.10
N SER A 180 -3.44 -6.77 -7.28
CA SER A 180 -4.76 -7.15 -7.78
C SER A 180 -5.43 -6.02 -8.55
N LYS A 181 -5.36 -4.78 -8.06
CA LYS A 181 -5.95 -3.60 -8.71
C LYS A 181 -5.19 -3.23 -9.98
N ALA A 182 -3.87 -3.32 -9.98
CA ALA A 182 -3.07 -3.08 -11.18
C ALA A 182 -3.29 -4.15 -12.26
N CYS A 183 -3.60 -5.39 -11.86
CA CYS A 183 -3.78 -6.52 -12.78
C CYS A 183 -5.24 -6.79 -13.18
N ASP A 184 -6.21 -6.10 -12.57
CA ASP A 184 -7.64 -6.36 -12.76
C ASP A 184 -8.05 -6.31 -14.25
N THR A 185 -8.81 -7.30 -14.68
CA THR A 185 -9.25 -7.49 -16.08
C THR A 185 -10.72 -7.14 -16.29
N SER A 186 -11.50 -6.91 -15.24
CA SER A 186 -12.93 -6.59 -15.37
C SER A 186 -13.20 -5.18 -15.90
N PHE A 187 -12.16 -4.40 -16.15
CA PHE A 187 -12.25 -3.07 -16.74
C PHE A 187 -12.29 -3.15 -18.26
N GLU A 188 -13.48 -3.44 -18.79
CA GLU A 188 -13.84 -2.98 -20.12
C GLU A 188 -14.08 -1.47 -20.02
N ALA A 189 -13.42 -0.71 -20.90
CA ALA A 189 -13.49 0.74 -20.95
C ALA A 189 -14.94 1.19 -21.19
N SER A 190 -15.64 1.54 -20.11
CA SER A 190 -16.70 2.53 -20.22
C SER A 190 -16.04 3.90 -20.17
N GLU A 191 -16.42 4.78 -21.10
CA GLU A 191 -15.83 6.11 -21.38
C GLU A 191 -15.83 7.10 -20.20
N SER A 192 -16.13 6.67 -18.97
CA SER A 192 -16.05 7.51 -17.77
C SER A 192 -14.64 7.46 -17.15
N GLU A 193 -13.74 8.27 -17.69
CA GLU A 193 -12.32 8.37 -17.33
C GLU A 193 -11.94 8.85 -15.89
N PRO A 194 -12.77 9.49 -15.03
CA PRO A 194 -12.24 10.08 -13.79
C PRO A 194 -12.26 9.17 -12.54
N LEU A 195 -12.98 8.03 -12.54
CA LEU A 195 -13.18 7.24 -11.31
C LEU A 195 -11.95 6.39 -10.90
N PHE A 196 -11.07 6.05 -11.84
CA PHE A 196 -9.91 5.18 -11.58
C PHE A 196 -8.64 5.93 -11.13
N GLU A 197 -8.59 7.25 -11.33
CA GLU A 197 -7.49 8.08 -10.85
C GLU A 197 -7.44 8.10 -9.31
N TYR A 198 -8.60 8.03 -8.65
CA TYR A 198 -8.71 8.18 -7.20
C TYR A 198 -8.02 7.07 -6.37
N PRO A 199 -8.22 5.76 -6.65
CA PRO A 199 -7.54 4.70 -5.90
C PRO A 199 -6.04 4.64 -6.20
N CYS A 200 -5.63 4.93 -7.44
CA CYS A 200 -4.22 5.01 -7.79
C CYS A 200 -3.56 6.15 -6.99
N MET A 201 -4.12 7.37 -7.02
CA MET A 201 -3.65 8.52 -6.24
C MET A 201 -3.59 8.26 -4.73
N ALA A 202 -4.54 7.48 -4.20
CA ALA A 202 -4.50 7.03 -2.82
C ALA A 202 -3.29 6.14 -2.52
N ILE A 203 -3.07 5.10 -3.34
CA ILE A 203 -1.96 4.16 -3.19
C ILE A 203 -0.62 4.88 -3.30
N ILE A 204 -0.51 5.81 -4.24
CA ILE A 204 0.68 6.63 -4.48
C ILE A 204 1.04 7.44 -3.25
N TYR A 205 0.05 8.20 -2.76
CA TYR A 205 0.21 9.02 -1.58
C TYR A 205 0.66 8.18 -0.38
N HIS A 206 0.07 6.98 -0.20
CA HIS A 206 0.50 6.06 0.84
C HIS A 206 1.96 5.63 0.70
N LEU A 207 2.36 5.11 -0.46
CA LEU A 207 3.74 4.64 -0.64
C LEU A 207 4.76 5.75 -0.39
N GLU A 208 4.48 6.98 -0.85
CA GLU A 208 5.34 8.15 -0.61
C GLU A 208 5.40 8.53 0.88
N VAL A 209 4.24 8.61 1.54
CA VAL A 209 4.16 8.96 2.97
C VAL A 209 4.87 7.91 3.81
N VAL A 210 4.71 6.63 3.52
CA VAL A 210 5.40 5.54 4.23
C VAL A 210 6.90 5.63 4.00
N ALA A 211 7.33 5.71 2.73
CA ALA A 211 8.74 5.84 2.37
C ALA A 211 9.41 7.03 3.08
N ALA A 212 8.70 8.15 3.26
CA ALA A 212 9.20 9.35 3.92
C ALA A 212 9.21 9.27 5.46
N ASN A 213 8.31 8.52 6.09
CA ASN A 213 8.07 8.60 7.53
C ASN A 213 8.49 7.38 8.36
N LEU A 214 8.86 6.25 7.74
CA LEU A 214 9.44 5.11 8.45
C LEU A 214 10.74 5.51 9.17
N GLN A 215 10.86 5.29 10.47
CA GLN A 215 12.03 5.72 11.26
C GLN A 215 13.08 4.63 11.38
N ALA A 216 12.65 3.43 11.82
CA ALA A 216 13.56 2.31 12.08
C ALA A 216 14.21 1.78 10.79
N PHE A 217 15.53 1.55 10.82
CA PHE A 217 16.28 0.99 9.70
C PHE A 217 15.68 -0.34 9.22
N THR A 218 15.33 -1.23 10.14
CA THR A 218 14.75 -2.54 9.83
C THR A 218 13.45 -2.43 9.05
N LEU A 219 12.61 -1.45 9.35
CA LEU A 219 11.37 -1.21 8.61
C LEU A 219 11.61 -0.56 7.26
N LYS A 220 12.53 0.40 7.16
CA LYS A 220 12.93 0.96 5.86
C LYS A 220 13.47 -0.13 4.95
N PHE A 221 14.34 -0.99 5.47
CA PHE A 221 14.93 -2.10 4.73
C PHE A 221 13.88 -3.11 4.27
N ARG A 222 12.94 -3.47 5.14
CA ARG A 222 11.80 -4.32 4.76
C ARG A 222 10.91 -3.66 3.71
N PHE A 223 10.61 -2.38 3.85
CA PHE A 223 9.84 -1.63 2.86
C PHE A 223 10.53 -1.56 1.50
N MET A 224 11.85 -1.41 1.47
CA MET A 224 12.64 -1.52 0.24
C MET A 224 12.50 -2.90 -0.40
N GLN A 225 12.63 -3.99 0.36
CA GLN A 225 12.42 -5.35 -0.16
C GLN A 225 11.00 -5.52 -0.74
N ASP A 226 9.99 -5.02 -0.03
CA ASP A 226 8.60 -5.05 -0.47
C ASP A 226 8.38 -4.26 -1.76
N MET A 227 9.00 -3.09 -1.92
CA MET A 227 8.92 -2.30 -3.15
C MET A 227 9.59 -3.02 -4.32
N LEU A 228 10.75 -3.65 -4.10
CA LEU A 228 11.41 -4.47 -5.13
C LEU A 228 10.51 -5.64 -5.56
N GLU A 229 9.90 -6.35 -4.61
CA GLU A 229 8.96 -7.44 -4.90
C GLU A 229 7.76 -6.98 -5.72
N ILE A 230 7.11 -5.87 -5.30
CA ILE A 230 5.96 -5.32 -6.02
C ILE A 230 6.38 -4.90 -7.43
N TYR A 231 7.50 -4.20 -7.58
CA TYR A 231 8.02 -3.78 -8.88
C TYR A 231 8.19 -4.98 -9.82
N ILE A 232 8.90 -6.01 -9.36
CA ILE A 232 9.15 -7.23 -10.16
C ILE A 232 7.83 -7.87 -10.62
N GLN A 233 6.85 -7.98 -9.72
CA GLN A 233 5.54 -8.55 -10.05
C GLN A 233 4.76 -7.70 -11.06
N LEU A 234 4.77 -6.37 -10.91
CA LEU A 234 4.15 -5.45 -11.86
C LEU A 234 4.82 -5.51 -13.24
N CYS A 235 6.16 -5.63 -13.29
CA CYS A 235 6.90 -5.79 -14.55
C CYS A 235 6.45 -7.04 -15.32
N PHE A 236 6.28 -8.15 -14.61
CA PHE A 236 5.77 -9.39 -15.22
C PHE A 236 4.34 -9.25 -15.71
N ALA A 237 3.48 -8.55 -14.97
CA ALA A 237 2.11 -8.27 -15.39
C ALA A 237 2.07 -7.35 -16.63
N PHE A 238 2.91 -6.31 -16.65
CA PHE A 238 3.04 -5.38 -17.78
C PHE A 238 3.46 -6.11 -19.04
N ARG A 239 4.47 -6.99 -18.95
CA ARG A 239 4.96 -7.77 -20.10
C ARG A 239 3.93 -8.72 -20.70
N LYS A 240 3.05 -9.30 -19.87
CA LYS A 240 1.95 -10.15 -20.32
C LYS A 240 0.81 -9.35 -20.96
N THR A 241 0.82 -8.03 -20.82
CA THR A 241 -0.23 -7.14 -21.29
C THR A 241 0.18 -6.52 -22.64
N SER A 242 -0.76 -6.35 -23.55
CA SER A 242 -0.49 -5.66 -24.82
C SER A 242 0.00 -4.22 -24.57
N LYS A 243 1.16 -3.86 -25.14
CA LYS A 243 1.83 -2.56 -24.95
C LYS A 243 0.95 -1.35 -25.33
N THR A 244 -0.06 -1.53 -26.19
CA THR A 244 -0.99 -0.47 -26.64
C THR A 244 -2.31 -0.42 -25.86
N SER A 245 -2.48 -1.26 -24.85
CA SER A 245 -3.70 -1.29 -24.06
C SER A 245 -3.71 -0.19 -23.00
N ILE A 246 -4.90 0.31 -22.67
CA ILE A 246 -5.14 1.19 -21.52
C ILE A 246 -4.56 0.56 -20.22
N LYS A 247 -4.65 -0.77 -20.11
CA LYS A 247 -4.07 -1.54 -18.99
C LYS A 247 -2.54 -1.39 -18.90
N ALA A 248 -1.84 -1.36 -20.03
CA ALA A 248 -0.39 -1.13 -20.03
C ALA A 248 -0.05 0.26 -19.49
N ASN A 249 -0.80 1.29 -19.89
CA ASN A 249 -0.63 2.64 -19.36
C ASN A 249 -0.82 2.67 -17.83
N TYR A 250 -1.85 2.00 -17.30
CA TYR A 250 -2.06 1.93 -15.85
C TYR A 250 -0.94 1.18 -15.13
N LEU A 251 -0.48 0.06 -15.67
CA LEU A 251 0.64 -0.69 -15.09
C LEU A 251 1.92 0.15 -15.08
N ALA A 252 2.20 0.91 -16.14
CA ALA A 252 3.33 1.84 -16.21
C ALA A 252 3.24 2.93 -15.13
N ILE A 253 2.03 3.47 -14.92
CA ILE A 253 1.73 4.43 -13.86
C ILE A 253 2.07 3.82 -12.48
N PHE A 254 1.54 2.63 -12.15
CA PHE A 254 1.86 1.94 -10.88
C PHE A 254 3.37 1.68 -10.71
N ILE A 255 4.04 1.23 -11.77
CA ILE A 255 5.49 0.99 -11.76
C ILE A 255 6.26 2.27 -11.39
N ASN A 256 5.92 3.39 -12.01
CA ASN A 256 6.59 4.68 -11.76
C ASN A 256 6.47 5.11 -10.29
N PHE A 257 5.35 4.82 -9.64
CA PHE A 257 5.15 5.17 -8.24
C PHE A 257 5.91 4.26 -7.27
N VAL A 258 6.00 2.96 -7.58
CA VAL A 258 6.87 2.05 -6.83
C VAL A 258 8.32 2.50 -6.96
N ILE A 259 8.76 2.93 -8.15
CA ILE A 259 10.09 3.51 -8.37
C ILE A 259 10.33 4.75 -7.52
N LYS A 260 9.37 5.69 -7.48
CA LYS A 260 9.48 6.89 -6.65
C LYS A 260 9.60 6.57 -5.16
N ALA A 261 8.76 5.65 -4.65
CA ALA A 261 8.80 5.23 -3.25
C ALA A 261 10.09 4.47 -2.91
N LEU A 262 10.55 3.60 -3.81
CA LEU A 262 11.81 2.86 -3.69
C LEU A 262 13.01 3.82 -3.64
N SER A 263 13.09 4.79 -4.56
CA SER A 263 14.10 5.84 -4.55
C SER A 263 14.11 6.60 -3.21
N CYS A 264 12.94 6.99 -2.72
CA CYS A 264 12.82 7.73 -1.46
C CYS A 264 13.34 6.92 -0.26
N VAL A 265 12.94 5.65 -0.14
CA VAL A 265 13.39 4.82 1.00
C VAL A 265 14.87 4.50 0.91
N MET A 266 15.40 4.19 -0.29
CA MET A 266 16.81 3.86 -0.49
C MET A 266 17.72 5.03 -0.12
N GLN A 267 17.35 6.26 -0.50
CA GLN A 267 18.09 7.46 -0.07
C GLN A 267 18.14 7.61 1.46
N ARG A 268 17.08 7.21 2.16
CA ARG A 268 16.98 7.27 3.63
C ARG A 268 17.66 6.09 4.34
N ILE A 269 17.95 5.01 3.62
CA ILE A 269 18.75 3.88 4.09
C ILE A 269 20.24 4.20 3.89
N GLY A 270 20.59 4.84 2.78
CA GLY A 270 21.98 5.06 2.35
C GLY A 270 22.51 3.87 1.56
N ARG A 271 23.84 3.85 1.33
CA ARG A 271 24.49 2.78 0.56
C ARG A 271 24.47 1.47 1.36
N ILE A 272 23.93 0.42 0.75
CA ILE A 272 23.78 -0.88 1.40
C ILE A 272 25.00 -1.73 1.09
N VAL A 273 25.81 -2.03 2.11
CA VAL A 273 27.06 -2.78 1.95
C VAL A 273 26.86 -4.28 2.20
N ASP A 274 26.07 -4.63 3.23
CA ASP A 274 25.82 -6.02 3.61
C ASP A 274 24.36 -6.40 3.37
N MET A 275 24.13 -7.42 2.55
CA MET A 275 22.80 -7.93 2.22
C MET A 275 22.73 -9.44 2.27
N THR A 276 21.54 -9.92 2.62
CA THR A 276 21.20 -11.34 2.46
C THR A 276 21.17 -11.70 0.97
N SER A 277 21.46 -12.96 0.66
CA SER A 277 21.38 -13.50 -0.72
C SER A 277 20.02 -13.24 -1.37
N GLN A 278 18.93 -13.34 -0.59
CA GLN A 278 17.59 -13.01 -1.04
C GLN A 278 17.45 -11.56 -1.49
N THR A 279 18.03 -10.60 -0.75
CA THR A 279 17.93 -9.17 -1.10
C THR A 279 18.77 -8.86 -2.33
N GLN A 280 19.97 -9.43 -2.44
CA GLN A 280 20.79 -9.32 -3.65
C GLN A 280 20.04 -9.85 -4.88
N GLN A 281 19.31 -10.95 -4.72
CA GLN A 281 18.50 -11.50 -5.80
C GLN A 281 17.32 -10.60 -6.20
N LEU A 282 16.70 -9.89 -5.25
CA LEU A 282 15.67 -8.89 -5.56
C LEU A 282 16.24 -7.73 -6.38
N PHE A 283 17.40 -7.19 -6.01
CA PHE A 283 18.06 -6.14 -6.81
C PHE A 283 18.44 -6.62 -8.21
N LYS A 284 18.99 -7.84 -8.31
CA LYS A 284 19.28 -8.46 -9.61
C LYS A 284 18.03 -8.57 -10.47
N ASN A 285 16.94 -9.10 -9.91
CA ASN A 285 15.68 -9.22 -10.64
C ASN A 285 15.09 -7.85 -11.01
N PHE A 286 15.24 -6.83 -10.16
CA PHE A 286 14.81 -5.46 -10.46
C PHE A 286 15.50 -4.90 -11.71
N TRP A 287 16.83 -4.92 -11.76
CA TRP A 287 17.60 -4.38 -12.90
C TRP A 287 17.40 -5.20 -14.18
N VAL A 288 17.27 -6.52 -14.06
CA VAL A 288 16.93 -7.39 -15.18
C VAL A 288 15.52 -7.08 -15.70
N CYS A 289 14.53 -6.92 -14.83
CA CYS A 289 13.16 -6.55 -15.21
C CYS A 289 13.12 -5.21 -15.94
N LEU A 290 13.91 -4.22 -15.50
CA LEU A 290 14.04 -2.91 -16.15
C LEU A 290 14.43 -3.07 -17.63
N VAL A 291 15.53 -3.77 -17.91
CA VAL A 291 16.00 -4.03 -19.28
C VAL A 291 14.94 -4.75 -20.12
N VAL A 292 14.32 -5.80 -19.55
CA VAL A 292 13.35 -6.62 -20.27
C VAL A 292 12.04 -5.88 -20.59
N MET A 293 11.66 -4.89 -19.80
CA MET A 293 10.52 -4.03 -20.16
C MET A 293 10.79 -3.09 -21.35
N GLY A 294 11.99 -3.14 -21.94
CA GLY A 294 12.38 -2.30 -23.07
C GLY A 294 12.74 -0.88 -22.64
N SER A 295 13.04 -0.65 -21.35
CA SER A 295 13.40 0.67 -20.84
C SER A 295 14.85 1.05 -21.11
N VAL A 296 15.50 0.49 -22.13
CA VAL A 296 16.82 1.02 -22.58
C VAL A 296 16.66 2.38 -23.29
N ASN A 297 15.51 3.03 -23.09
CA ASN A 297 15.23 4.44 -23.32
C ASN A 297 14.59 5.07 -22.07
N ILE A 298 15.15 4.86 -20.86
CA ILE A 298 14.79 5.66 -19.66
C ILE A 298 14.89 7.17 -19.97
N ALA A 299 15.73 7.56 -20.95
CA ALA A 299 15.85 8.92 -21.48
C ALA A 299 14.63 9.46 -22.27
N GLN A 300 13.69 8.61 -22.69
CA GLN A 300 12.44 9.03 -23.36
C GLN A 300 11.24 9.13 -22.41
N ASN A 301 11.35 8.53 -21.22
CA ASN A 301 10.40 8.75 -20.15
C ASN A 301 10.72 10.09 -19.50
N SER A 302 9.69 10.79 -19.01
CA SER A 302 9.81 12.13 -18.43
C SER A 302 11.06 12.27 -17.56
N THR A 303 11.77 13.39 -17.70
CA THR A 303 13.03 13.71 -16.99
C THR A 303 13.02 13.34 -15.51
N ASP A 304 11.85 13.46 -14.88
CA ASP A 304 11.62 13.18 -13.47
C ASP A 304 11.79 11.69 -13.08
N ILE A 305 11.49 10.75 -14.00
CA ILE A 305 11.58 9.31 -13.72
C ILE A 305 13.04 8.84 -13.73
N LEU A 306 13.84 9.38 -14.65
CA LEU A 306 15.26 9.09 -14.75
C LEU A 306 15.99 9.42 -13.44
N GLU A 307 15.64 10.53 -12.78
CA GLU A 307 16.24 10.90 -11.49
C GLU A 307 16.01 9.86 -10.39
N TYR A 308 14.84 9.21 -10.37
CA TYR A 308 14.56 8.16 -9.39
C TYR A 308 15.42 6.91 -9.67
N TYR A 309 15.61 6.54 -10.93
CA TYR A 309 16.50 5.44 -11.30
C TYR A 309 17.96 5.74 -10.96
N LYS A 310 18.44 6.97 -11.18
CA LYS A 310 19.76 7.41 -10.75
C LYS A 310 19.94 7.23 -9.23
N LYS A 311 19.00 7.74 -8.44
CA LYS A 311 19.02 7.57 -6.97
C LYS A 311 19.02 6.10 -6.55
N ILE A 312 18.16 5.28 -7.15
CA ILE A 312 18.14 3.83 -6.89
C ILE A 312 19.50 3.23 -7.23
N SER A 313 20.10 3.61 -8.35
CA SER A 313 21.40 3.11 -8.78
C SER A 313 22.51 3.44 -7.78
N THR A 314 22.61 4.69 -7.35
CA THR A 314 23.62 5.16 -6.38
C THR A 314 23.62 4.35 -5.08
N PHE A 315 22.44 3.90 -4.62
CA PHE A 315 22.29 3.18 -3.36
C PHE A 315 22.14 1.66 -3.54
N SER A 316 22.01 1.16 -4.78
CA SER A 316 21.92 -0.26 -5.08
C SER A 316 23.27 -0.95 -4.86
N PRO A 317 23.27 -2.23 -4.43
CA PRO A 317 24.48 -3.03 -4.48
C PRO A 317 24.94 -3.28 -5.90
N PRO A 318 26.24 -3.48 -6.13
CA PRO A 318 26.73 -3.97 -7.41
C PRO A 318 26.12 -5.35 -7.71
N LEU A 319 25.80 -5.59 -8.98
CA LEU A 319 25.31 -6.88 -9.45
C LEU A 319 26.48 -7.86 -9.56
N VAL A 320 26.73 -8.60 -8.48
CA VAL A 320 27.77 -9.62 -8.43
C VAL A 320 27.19 -11.00 -8.76
N VAL A 321 27.97 -11.81 -9.47
CA VAL A 321 27.60 -13.18 -9.83
C VAL A 321 28.83 -14.06 -9.70
N ASP A 322 28.72 -15.14 -8.93
CA ASP A 322 29.84 -16.08 -8.75
C ASP A 322 29.97 -16.98 -9.98
N HIS A 323 28.84 -17.48 -10.49
CA HIS A 323 28.79 -18.35 -11.66
C HIS A 323 27.66 -17.93 -12.60
N LEU A 324 27.98 -17.01 -13.53
CA LEU A 324 27.04 -16.37 -14.44
C LEU A 324 26.03 -17.34 -15.09
N ARG A 325 26.50 -18.49 -15.57
CA ARG A 325 25.64 -19.45 -16.29
C ARG A 325 24.63 -20.16 -15.39
N SER A 326 25.03 -20.59 -14.19
CA SER A 326 24.11 -21.23 -13.24
C SER A 326 23.22 -20.20 -12.57
N ASP A 327 23.75 -19.05 -12.22
CA ASP A 327 23.02 -18.01 -11.49
C ASP A 327 21.97 -17.31 -12.36
N LEU A 328 22.18 -17.23 -13.68
CA LEU A 328 21.15 -16.76 -14.60
C LEU A 328 20.11 -17.85 -14.87
N ARG A 329 20.51 -19.12 -14.98
CA ARG A 329 19.55 -20.20 -15.29
C ARG A 329 18.60 -20.54 -14.14
N TYR A 330 19.06 -20.44 -12.90
CA TYR A 330 18.32 -20.94 -11.75
C TYR A 330 17.75 -19.84 -10.85
N ASN A 331 18.32 -18.63 -10.88
CA ASN A 331 17.97 -17.61 -9.89
C ASN A 331 17.26 -16.38 -10.50
N THR A 332 17.29 -16.17 -11.82
CA THR A 332 16.49 -15.08 -12.42
C THR A 332 15.04 -15.49 -12.57
N SER A 333 14.13 -14.58 -12.25
CA SER A 333 12.69 -14.73 -12.45
C SER A 333 12.27 -14.75 -13.94
N ILE A 334 13.23 -14.61 -14.85
CA ILE A 334 13.04 -14.58 -16.31
C ILE A 334 13.62 -15.85 -16.92
N GLU A 335 12.80 -16.56 -17.69
CA GLU A 335 13.25 -17.71 -18.48
C GLU A 335 13.82 -17.26 -19.83
N ASP A 336 14.84 -17.97 -20.34
CA ASP A 336 15.51 -17.69 -21.63
C ASP A 336 14.50 -17.57 -22.81
N ASN A 337 13.43 -18.37 -22.80
CA ASN A 337 12.42 -18.42 -23.87
C ASN A 337 11.34 -17.35 -23.76
N SER A 338 11.34 -16.56 -22.69
CA SER A 338 10.30 -15.55 -22.50
C SER A 338 10.48 -14.35 -23.43
N LEU A 339 11.73 -14.06 -23.86
CA LEU A 339 12.12 -12.83 -24.56
C LEU A 339 11.71 -12.89 -26.04
N ASP A 340 10.98 -11.86 -26.47
CA ASP A 340 10.64 -11.71 -27.88
C ASP A 340 11.92 -11.55 -28.71
N PRO A 341 12.08 -12.26 -29.85
CA PRO A 341 13.28 -12.17 -30.67
C PRO A 341 13.59 -10.75 -31.16
N GLY A 342 12.54 -9.94 -31.39
CA GLY A 342 12.67 -8.53 -31.76
C GLY A 342 13.28 -7.72 -30.62
N ASP A 343 12.69 -7.80 -29.42
CA ASP A 343 13.18 -7.11 -28.22
C ASP A 343 14.63 -7.54 -27.87
N LEU A 344 14.98 -8.81 -28.07
CA LEU A 344 16.36 -9.30 -27.88
C LEU A 344 17.35 -8.69 -28.89
N SER A 345 16.95 -8.59 -30.16
CA SER A 345 17.81 -7.98 -31.20
C SER A 345 18.07 -6.50 -30.90
N VAL A 346 17.06 -5.78 -30.42
CA VAL A 346 17.16 -4.38 -29.99
C VAL A 346 18.11 -4.28 -28.80
N THR A 347 17.94 -5.13 -27.78
CA THR A 347 18.81 -5.14 -26.59
C THR A 347 20.27 -5.43 -26.95
N LYS A 348 20.52 -6.36 -27.89
CA LYS A 348 21.88 -6.66 -28.39
C LYS A 348 22.52 -5.45 -29.08
N ASN A 349 21.77 -4.77 -29.95
CA ASN A 349 22.26 -3.58 -30.64
C ASN A 349 22.51 -2.42 -29.67
N LEU A 350 21.65 -2.26 -28.67
CA LEU A 350 21.86 -1.26 -27.61
C LEU A 350 23.12 -1.55 -26.81
N LEU A 351 23.37 -2.81 -26.43
CA LEU A 351 24.61 -3.16 -25.74
C LEU A 351 25.85 -2.86 -26.60
N ILE A 352 25.79 -3.11 -27.91
CA ILE A 352 26.86 -2.76 -28.85
C ILE A 352 27.09 -1.24 -28.90
N ASP A 353 26.01 -0.46 -28.88
CA ASP A 353 26.06 0.99 -28.90
C ASP A 353 26.61 1.56 -27.59
N CYS A 354 26.13 1.08 -26.45
CA CYS A 354 26.57 1.46 -25.11
C CYS A 354 28.04 1.16 -24.85
N LEU A 355 28.56 0.06 -25.40
CA LEU A 355 29.98 -0.32 -25.28
C LEU A 355 30.86 0.32 -26.37
N GLU A 356 30.30 1.18 -27.22
CA GLU A 356 30.96 1.84 -28.35
C GLU A 356 31.70 0.87 -29.29
N CYS A 357 31.27 -0.41 -29.33
CA CYS A 357 31.99 -1.46 -30.04
C CYS A 357 31.50 -1.67 -31.49
N LYS A 358 30.70 -0.74 -32.03
CA LYS A 358 30.21 -0.74 -33.42
C LYS A 358 31.33 -0.95 -34.45
N ASN A 359 32.49 -0.35 -34.20
CA ASN A 359 33.65 -0.43 -35.10
C ASN A 359 34.56 -1.65 -34.82
N GLN A 360 34.24 -2.45 -33.81
CA GLN A 360 34.97 -3.66 -33.41
C GLN A 360 34.14 -4.89 -33.77
N SER A 361 34.30 -5.37 -35.01
CA SER A 361 33.51 -6.47 -35.57
C SER A 361 33.60 -7.76 -34.75
N GLU A 362 34.74 -8.04 -34.12
CA GLU A 362 34.93 -9.21 -33.26
C GLU A 362 34.04 -9.17 -32.01
N ILE A 363 34.03 -8.05 -31.28
CA ILE A 363 33.26 -7.88 -30.05
C ILE A 363 31.76 -7.81 -30.35
N SER A 364 31.38 -7.07 -31.40
CA SER A 364 29.99 -7.01 -31.86
C SER A 364 29.46 -8.40 -32.23
N ASN A 365 30.27 -9.22 -32.94
CA ASN A 365 29.90 -10.59 -33.26
C ASN A 365 29.77 -11.49 -32.03
N ILE A 366 30.59 -11.29 -30.99
CA ILE A 366 30.47 -12.01 -29.73
C ILE A 366 29.14 -11.67 -29.06
N ILE A 367 28.81 -10.38 -28.94
CA ILE A 367 27.55 -9.92 -28.33
C ILE A 367 26.33 -10.49 -29.09
N LEU A 368 26.36 -10.49 -30.41
CA LEU A 368 25.28 -11.05 -31.23
C LEU A 368 25.08 -12.56 -31.00
N ARG A 369 26.12 -13.29 -30.61
CA ARG A 369 26.08 -14.73 -30.29
C ARG A 369 25.76 -15.04 -28.84
N LEU A 370 25.74 -14.04 -27.95
CA LEU A 370 25.43 -14.28 -26.54
C LEU A 370 23.99 -14.79 -26.37
N PRO A 371 23.76 -15.71 -25.40
CA PRO A 371 22.42 -16.12 -25.02
C PRO A 371 21.62 -14.97 -24.43
N ALA A 372 20.29 -15.04 -24.52
CA ALA A 372 19.39 -13.94 -24.18
C ALA A 372 19.60 -13.41 -22.76
N LEU A 373 19.60 -14.29 -21.76
CA LEU A 373 19.81 -13.89 -20.36
C LEU A 373 21.19 -13.24 -20.11
N HIS A 374 22.23 -13.62 -20.86
CA HIS A 374 23.55 -13.01 -20.70
C HIS A 374 23.57 -11.58 -21.23
N VAL A 375 22.93 -11.33 -22.38
CA VAL A 375 22.81 -9.98 -22.94
C VAL A 375 22.03 -9.10 -21.98
N VAL A 376 20.85 -9.55 -21.54
CA VAL A 376 20.00 -8.79 -20.62
C VAL A 376 20.74 -8.46 -19.33
N PHE A 377 21.47 -9.42 -18.76
CA PHE A 377 22.20 -9.21 -17.52
C PHE A 377 23.38 -8.24 -17.69
N LEU A 378 24.13 -8.33 -18.80
CA LEU A 378 25.21 -7.38 -19.09
C LEU A 378 24.66 -5.96 -19.29
N THR A 379 23.54 -5.82 -20.01
CA THR A 379 22.84 -4.54 -20.14
C THR A 379 22.38 -4.02 -18.77
N ALA A 380 21.87 -4.88 -17.89
CA ALA A 380 21.44 -4.50 -16.56
C ALA A 380 22.61 -3.97 -15.69
N ILE A 381 23.78 -4.62 -15.77
CA ILE A 381 25.01 -4.11 -15.13
C ILE A 381 25.38 -2.75 -15.70
N PHE A 382 25.42 -2.63 -17.03
CA PHE A 382 25.78 -1.38 -17.68
C PHE A 382 24.86 -0.23 -17.28
N GLU A 383 23.54 -0.44 -17.32
CA GLU A 383 22.54 0.56 -16.93
C GLU A 383 22.68 0.98 -15.47
N GLN A 384 22.92 0.03 -14.56
CA GLN A 384 23.14 0.38 -13.17
C GLN A 384 24.41 1.24 -13.03
N GLU A 385 25.54 0.76 -13.53
CA GLU A 385 26.82 1.47 -13.36
C GLU A 385 26.80 2.85 -14.05
N SER A 386 26.18 2.96 -15.24
CA SER A 386 26.07 4.25 -15.95
C SER A 386 25.24 5.26 -15.16
N LEU A 387 24.12 4.83 -14.57
CA LEU A 387 23.25 5.67 -13.75
C LEU A 387 23.83 6.00 -12.37
N ALA A 388 24.82 5.23 -11.88
CA ALA A 388 25.45 5.46 -10.58
C ALA A 388 26.62 6.45 -10.63
N VAL A 389 27.21 6.66 -11.81
CA VAL A 389 28.43 7.47 -12.02
C VAL A 389 28.12 8.94 -12.38
N GLU A 390 26.90 9.23 -12.86
CA GLU A 390 26.37 10.59 -13.06
C GLU A 390 25.74 11.19 -11.80
#